data_AF-A0A1V6SGD1-F1
#
_entry.id   AF-A0A1V6SGD1-F1
#
_cell.length_a   1.000
_cell.length_b   1.000
_cell.length_c   1.000
_cell.angle_alpha   90.00
_cell.angle_beta   90.00
_cell.angle_gamma   90.00
#
_symmetry.space_group_name_H-M   'P 1'
#
loop_
_entity.id
_entity.type
_entity.pdbx_description
1 polymer ?
#
loop_
_entity_poly.entity_id
_entity_poly.type
_entity_poly.pdbx_seq_one_letter_code
_entity_poly.pdbx_strand_id
1 'polypeptide(L)'
;MPLNTAAAMIRMRLIIFSLTITWLAIASLGSATVHFAVVLRGRAKSDLVTTSDSILDITFQNLMDNVVDGMVIVALVSALFSTFGLILVVYPKWLQENCAARFYYGCIQIVVSLIVLSLGGWIASRVHGFQASFEFFDRGHIPYYNIVYYGAVGLASFGSLVVIASFVCFVVCALCGH
;
A
#
# COMPACT_ATOMS: atom_id res chain seq x y z
N MET A 1 -2.67 -31.68 24.35
CA MET A 1 -2.44 -30.25 24.05
C MET A 1 -3.40 -29.44 24.89
N PRO A 2 -2.95 -28.43 25.66
CA PRO A 2 -3.86 -27.62 26.45
C PRO A 2 -4.77 -26.82 25.51
N LEU A 3 -6.04 -26.66 25.89
CA LEU A 3 -7.08 -25.96 25.13
C LEU A 3 -6.65 -24.53 24.74
N ASN A 4 -5.82 -23.89 25.58
CA ASN A 4 -5.26 -22.55 25.35
C ASN A 4 -4.31 -22.46 24.15
N THR A 5 -3.58 -23.52 23.81
CA THR A 5 -2.59 -23.50 22.72
C THR A 5 -3.25 -23.58 21.35
N ALA A 6 -4.33 -24.37 21.22
CA ALA A 6 -5.09 -24.51 19.98
C ALA A 6 -5.84 -23.22 19.64
N ALA A 7 -6.48 -22.58 20.62
CA ALA A 7 -7.18 -21.31 20.44
C ALA A 7 -6.21 -20.17 20.06
N ALA A 8 -5.03 -20.09 20.69
CA ALA A 8 -4.01 -19.12 20.35
C ALA A 8 -3.48 -19.29 18.91
N MET A 9 -3.33 -20.52 18.43
CA MET A 9 -2.93 -20.80 17.05
C MET A 9 -3.98 -20.38 16.03
N ILE A 10 -5.26 -20.67 16.29
CA ILE A 10 -6.36 -20.28 15.40
C ILE A 10 -6.43 -18.74 15.31
N ARG A 11 -6.31 -18.06 16.45
CA ARG A 11 -6.29 -16.59 16.51
C ARG A 11 -5.13 -16.01 15.71
N MET A 12 -3.93 -16.58 15.85
CA MET A 12 -2.74 -16.12 15.11
C MET A 12 -2.88 -16.32 13.60
N ARG A 13 -3.39 -17.49 13.16
CA ARG A 13 -3.65 -17.75 11.73
C ARG A 13 -4.65 -16.76 11.15
N LEU A 14 -5.73 -16.45 11.87
CA LEU A 14 -6.71 -15.45 11.45
C LEU A 14 -6.08 -14.06 11.28
N ILE A 15 -5.19 -13.66 12.18
CA ILE A 15 -4.47 -12.37 12.09
C ILE A 15 -3.55 -12.34 10.88
N ILE A 16 -2.77 -13.39 10.63
CA ILE A 16 -1.86 -13.43 9.47
C ILE A 16 -2.67 -13.44 8.17
N PHE A 17 -3.77 -14.19 8.13
CA PHE A 17 -4.65 -14.26 6.98
C PHE A 17 -5.31 -12.90 6.67
N SER A 18 -5.82 -12.19 7.68
CA SER A 18 -6.38 -10.85 7.47
C SER A 18 -5.32 -9.86 6.96
N LEU A 19 -4.11 -9.89 7.53
CA LEU A 19 -2.98 -9.09 7.06
C LEU A 19 -2.62 -9.42 5.60
N THR A 20 -2.64 -10.70 5.23
CA THR A 20 -2.36 -11.19 3.87
C THR A 20 -3.34 -10.61 2.86
N ILE A 21 -4.64 -10.60 3.20
CA ILE A 21 -5.69 -10.00 2.37
C ILE A 21 -5.49 -8.49 2.24
N THR A 22 -5.15 -7.80 3.34
CA THR A 22 -4.89 -6.36 3.31
C THR A 22 -3.72 -6.02 2.38
N TRP A 23 -2.62 -6.77 2.46
CA TRP A 23 -1.49 -6.59 1.54
C TRP A 23 -1.86 -6.85 0.07
N LEU A 24 -2.69 -7.85 -0.20
CA LEU A 24 -3.19 -8.11 -1.55
C LEU A 24 -4.04 -6.96 -2.08
N ALA A 25 -4.90 -6.39 -1.23
CA ALA A 25 -5.71 -5.23 -1.57
C ALA A 25 -4.83 -4.00 -1.87
N ILE A 26 -3.77 -3.76 -1.07
CA ILE A 26 -2.81 -2.68 -1.32
C ILE A 26 -2.07 -2.91 -2.65
N ALA A 27 -1.65 -4.13 -2.95
CA ALA A 27 -1.01 -4.46 -4.23
C ALA A 27 -1.93 -4.20 -5.43
N SER A 28 -3.20 -4.60 -5.30
CA SER A 28 -4.22 -4.37 -6.32
C SER A 28 -4.49 -2.88 -6.53
N LEU A 29 -4.56 -2.11 -5.43
CA LEU A 29 -4.74 -0.66 -5.47
C LEU A 29 -3.55 0.06 -6.10
N GLY A 30 -2.32 -0.34 -5.76
CA GLY A 30 -1.09 0.18 -6.37
C GLY A 30 -1.06 -0.08 -7.89
N SER A 31 -1.38 -1.31 -8.30
CA SER A 31 -1.45 -1.69 -9.72
C SER A 31 -2.50 -0.89 -10.49
N ALA A 32 -3.71 -0.74 -9.95
CA ALA A 32 -4.76 0.09 -10.54
C ALA A 32 -4.32 1.55 -10.69
N THR A 33 -3.68 2.10 -9.64
CA THR A 33 -3.18 3.49 -9.64
C THR A 33 -2.10 3.69 -10.72
N VAL A 34 -1.19 2.73 -10.91
CA VAL A 34 -0.18 2.76 -11.99
C VAL A 34 -0.86 2.77 -13.36
N HIS A 35 -1.85 1.90 -13.57
CA HIS A 35 -2.56 1.84 -14.84
C HIS A 35 -3.27 3.17 -15.15
N PHE A 36 -3.97 3.75 -14.17
CA PHE A 36 -4.57 5.07 -14.31
C PHE A 36 -3.53 6.15 -14.58
N ALA A 37 -2.39 6.10 -13.89
CA ALA A 37 -1.32 7.07 -14.06
C ALA A 37 -0.72 7.05 -15.48
N VAL A 38 -0.49 5.86 -16.05
CA VAL A 38 -0.01 5.70 -17.43
C VAL A 38 -1.05 6.22 -18.44
N VAL A 39 -2.33 5.89 -18.25
CA VAL A 39 -3.41 6.38 -19.11
C VAL A 39 -3.50 7.91 -19.06
N LEU A 40 -3.40 8.49 -17.87
CA LEU A 40 -3.44 9.94 -17.66
C LEU A 40 -2.26 10.64 -18.34
N ARG A 41 -1.05 10.09 -18.18
CA ARG A 41 0.15 10.59 -18.87
C ARG A 41 -0.03 10.55 -20.39
N GLY A 42 -0.57 9.45 -20.92
CA GLY A 42 -0.86 9.32 -22.35
C GLY A 42 -1.85 10.37 -22.86
N ARG A 43 -2.91 10.65 -22.10
CA ARG A 43 -3.87 11.71 -22.44
C ARG A 43 -3.29 13.10 -22.31
N ALA A 44 -2.56 13.38 -21.25
CA ALA A 44 -1.88 14.66 -21.06
C ALA A 44 -0.94 14.97 -22.23
N LYS A 45 -0.16 13.98 -22.68
CA LYS A 45 0.69 14.11 -23.85
C LYS A 45 -0.10 14.41 -25.14
N SER A 46 -1.29 13.83 -25.30
CA SER A 46 -2.16 14.07 -26.46
C SER A 46 -2.77 15.49 -26.45
N ASP A 47 -3.27 15.93 -25.30
CA ASP A 47 -3.95 17.24 -25.16
C ASP A 47 -2.96 18.41 -25.06
N LEU A 48 -1.71 18.18 -24.62
CA LEU A 48 -0.67 19.20 -24.67
C LEU A 48 -0.01 19.34 -26.04
N VAL A 49 -0.04 18.31 -26.90
CA VAL A 49 0.35 18.49 -28.31
C VAL A 49 -0.55 19.54 -29.01
N THR A 50 -1.74 19.80 -28.48
CA THR A 50 -2.64 20.87 -28.97
C THR A 50 -2.53 22.20 -28.20
N THR A 51 -1.86 22.24 -27.05
CA THR A 51 -1.75 23.44 -26.19
C THR A 51 -0.30 23.67 -25.75
N SER A 52 0.34 24.72 -26.26
CA SER A 52 1.80 24.97 -26.24
C SER A 52 2.43 25.38 -24.89
N ASP A 53 1.96 24.86 -23.75
CA ASP A 53 2.55 25.12 -22.42
C ASP A 53 3.50 23.99 -21.98
N SER A 54 4.75 24.07 -22.44
CA SER A 54 5.78 23.04 -22.27
C SER A 54 6.28 22.84 -20.82
N ILE A 55 6.17 23.85 -19.95
CA ILE A 55 6.66 23.81 -18.56
C ILE A 55 5.72 22.99 -17.67
N LEU A 56 4.41 23.09 -17.92
CA LEU A 56 3.40 22.30 -17.21
C LEU A 56 3.50 20.82 -17.61
N ASP A 57 3.81 20.53 -18.89
CA ASP A 57 4.01 19.17 -19.42
C ASP A 57 5.11 18.42 -18.67
N ILE A 58 6.32 19.00 -18.62
CA ILE A 58 7.50 18.34 -18.06
C ILE A 58 7.32 18.07 -16.56
N THR A 59 6.73 19.03 -15.85
CA THR A 59 6.53 18.92 -14.40
C THR A 59 5.44 17.88 -14.06
N PHE A 60 4.35 17.87 -14.81
CA PHE A 60 3.27 16.90 -14.65
C PHE A 60 3.69 15.49 -15.05
N GLN A 61 4.43 15.33 -16.15
CA GLN A 61 4.99 14.04 -16.56
C GLN A 61 5.95 13.49 -15.50
N ASN A 62 6.86 14.34 -14.97
CA ASN A 62 7.73 13.94 -13.87
C ASN A 62 6.95 13.55 -12.61
N LEU A 63 5.85 14.23 -12.30
CA LEU A 63 4.98 13.83 -11.19
C LEU A 63 4.39 12.44 -11.44
N MET A 64 3.78 12.22 -12.60
CA MET A 64 3.15 10.95 -12.95
C MET A 64 4.16 9.80 -12.99
N ASP A 65 5.38 10.04 -13.48
CA ASP A 65 6.43 9.04 -13.50
C ASP A 65 6.89 8.67 -12.07
N ASN A 66 7.01 9.64 -11.17
CA ASN A 66 7.30 9.36 -9.76
C ASN A 66 6.15 8.60 -9.06
N VAL A 67 4.89 8.90 -9.40
CA VAL A 67 3.73 8.18 -8.86
C VAL A 67 3.71 6.74 -9.38
N VAL A 68 3.99 6.52 -10.67
CA VAL A 68 4.12 5.18 -11.24
C VAL A 68 5.22 4.40 -10.55
N ASP A 69 6.43 4.96 -10.46
CA ASP A 69 7.58 4.27 -9.85
C ASP A 69 7.28 3.91 -8.37
N GLY A 70 6.78 4.87 -7.60
CA GLY A 70 6.41 4.65 -6.20
C GLY A 70 5.32 3.59 -6.02
N MET A 71 4.26 3.63 -6.83
CA MET A 71 3.15 2.67 -6.71
C MET A 71 3.53 1.27 -7.22
N VAL A 72 4.42 1.14 -8.21
CA VAL A 72 4.97 -0.15 -8.63
C VAL A 72 5.77 -0.80 -7.50
N ILE A 73 6.64 -0.02 -6.84
CA ILE A 73 7.42 -0.52 -5.69
C ILE A 73 6.47 -0.98 -4.58
N VAL A 74 5.46 -0.18 -4.23
CA VAL A 74 4.46 -0.56 -3.23
C VAL A 74 3.71 -1.82 -3.63
N ALA A 75 3.31 -1.95 -4.89
CA ALA A 75 2.57 -3.11 -5.37
C ALA A 75 3.41 -4.40 -5.30
N LEU A 76 4.67 -4.34 -5.73
CA LEU A 76 5.60 -5.49 -5.68
C LEU A 76 5.88 -5.92 -4.24
N VAL A 77 6.23 -4.97 -3.37
CA VAL A 77 6.50 -5.27 -1.96
C VAL A 77 5.26 -5.85 -1.30
N SER A 78 4.09 -5.26 -1.53
CA SER A 78 2.83 -5.74 -0.96
C SER A 78 2.46 -7.15 -1.46
N ALA A 79 2.67 -7.45 -2.73
CA ALA A 79 2.45 -8.78 -3.29
C ALA A 79 3.38 -9.84 -2.69
N LEU A 80 4.65 -9.50 -2.46
CA LEU A 80 5.60 -10.38 -1.77
C LEU A 80 5.14 -10.65 -0.34
N PHE A 81 4.76 -9.62 0.43
CA PHE A 81 4.24 -9.80 1.80
C PHE A 81 2.96 -10.62 1.85
N SER A 82 2.06 -10.43 0.88
CA SER A 82 0.86 -11.25 0.76
C SER A 82 1.22 -12.72 0.48
N THR A 83 2.14 -12.97 -0.44
CA THR A 83 2.58 -14.34 -0.76
C THR A 83 3.25 -15.02 0.44
N PHE A 84 4.15 -14.31 1.14
CA PHE A 84 4.78 -14.81 2.36
C PHE A 84 3.76 -15.04 3.49
N GLY A 85 2.82 -14.12 3.69
CA GLY A 85 1.74 -14.26 4.67
C GLY A 85 0.88 -15.50 4.40
N LEU A 86 0.54 -15.77 3.13
CA LEU A 86 -0.18 -16.96 2.71
C LEU A 86 0.60 -18.25 3.04
N ILE A 87 1.90 -18.28 2.74
CA ILE A 87 2.76 -19.43 3.06
C ILE A 87 2.78 -19.68 4.57
N LEU A 88 2.84 -18.64 5.39
CA LEU A 88 2.83 -18.74 6.85
C LEU A 88 1.48 -19.23 7.41
N VAL A 89 0.36 -18.90 6.75
CA VAL A 89 -0.97 -19.44 7.10
C VAL A 89 -1.05 -20.94 6.84
N VAL A 90 -0.46 -21.42 5.74
CA VAL A 90 -0.44 -22.85 5.36
C VAL A 90 0.55 -23.64 6.23
N TYR A 91 1.74 -23.08 6.49
CA TYR A 91 2.81 -23.72 7.25
C TYR A 91 3.12 -22.97 8.57
N PRO A 92 2.25 -23.07 9.60
CA PRO A 92 2.44 -22.34 10.86
C PRO A 92 3.61 -22.87 11.70
N LYS A 93 4.13 -24.07 11.41
CA LYS A 93 5.22 -24.70 12.18
C LYS A 93 6.46 -23.80 12.22
N TRP A 94 6.72 -23.06 11.16
CA TRP A 94 7.80 -22.07 11.06
C TRP A 94 7.69 -20.93 12.09
N LEU A 95 6.48 -20.49 12.38
CA LEU A 95 6.18 -19.45 13.37
C LEU A 95 6.10 -19.99 14.81
N GLN A 96 5.83 -21.30 14.93
CA GLN A 96 5.59 -21.97 16.21
C GLN A 96 6.90 -22.35 16.92
N GLU A 97 7.94 -22.73 16.18
CA GLU A 97 9.21 -23.18 16.77
C GLU A 97 10.10 -22.04 17.26
N ASN A 98 10.03 -20.86 16.63
CA ASN A 98 10.92 -19.74 16.93
C ASN A 98 10.14 -18.48 17.30
N CYS A 99 10.02 -18.22 18.61
CA CYS A 99 9.40 -16.99 19.13
C CYS A 99 10.07 -15.71 18.60
N ALA A 100 11.39 -15.75 18.37
CA ALA A 100 12.14 -14.67 17.75
C ALA A 100 11.69 -14.38 16.30
N ALA A 101 11.43 -15.42 15.51
CA ALA A 101 10.99 -15.28 14.11
C ALA A 101 9.64 -14.56 14.01
N ARG A 102 8.74 -14.80 14.97
CA ARG A 102 7.46 -14.08 15.10
C ARG A 102 7.65 -12.59 15.33
N PHE A 103 8.60 -12.24 16.20
CA PHE A 103 8.92 -10.85 16.53
C PHE A 103 9.55 -10.13 15.34
N TYR A 104 10.50 -10.78 14.63
CA TYR A 104 11.10 -10.23 13.42
C TYR A 104 10.08 -9.99 12.31
N TYR A 105 9.17 -10.95 12.08
CA TYR A 105 8.09 -10.77 11.11
C TYR A 105 7.22 -9.55 11.45
N GLY A 106 6.81 -9.41 12.72
CA GLY A 106 6.04 -8.25 13.17
C GLY A 106 6.80 -6.92 13.01
N CYS A 107 8.08 -6.86 13.38
CA CYS A 107 8.91 -5.67 13.22
C CYS A 107 9.07 -5.28 11.75
N ILE A 108 9.38 -6.25 10.89
CA ILE A 108 9.52 -6.04 9.44
C ILE A 108 8.19 -5.54 8.87
N GLN A 109 7.07 -6.14 9.26
CA GLN A 109 5.73 -5.71 8.85
C GLN A 109 5.45 -4.24 9.24
N ILE A 110 5.82 -3.83 10.46
CA ILE A 110 5.67 -2.43 10.92
C ILE A 110 6.52 -1.49 10.07
N VAL A 111 7.79 -1.82 9.85
CA VAL A 111 8.72 -0.99 9.06
C VAL A 111 8.19 -0.81 7.63
N VAL A 112 7.77 -1.90 6.98
CA VAL A 112 7.24 -1.84 5.61
C VAL A 112 5.92 -1.06 5.55
N SER A 113 5.05 -1.20 6.55
CA SER A 113 3.80 -0.45 6.62
C SER A 113 4.03 1.06 6.81
N LEU A 114 5.07 1.45 7.57
CA LEU A 114 5.48 2.85 7.71
C LEU A 114 6.01 3.43 6.39
N ILE A 115 6.75 2.64 5.62
CA ILE A 115 7.23 3.04 4.28
C ILE A 115 6.02 3.27 3.36
N VAL A 116 5.07 2.33 3.32
CA VAL A 116 3.85 2.46 2.50
C VAL A 116 3.00 3.66 2.94
N LEU A 117 2.86 3.89 4.24
CA LEU A 117 2.17 5.05 4.79
C LEU A 117 2.82 6.37 4.33
N SER A 118 4.14 6.45 4.46
CA SER A 118 4.92 7.64 4.09
C SER A 118 4.84 7.91 2.60
N LEU A 119 4.91 6.86 1.77
CA LEU A 119 4.81 6.98 0.33
C LEU A 119 3.40 7.39 -0.12
N GLY A 120 2.35 6.80 0.46
CA GLY A 120 0.97 7.19 0.20
C GLY A 120 0.70 8.65 0.56
N GLY A 121 1.19 9.09 1.73
CA GLY A 121 1.09 10.49 2.17
C GLY A 121 1.87 11.46 1.28
N TRP A 122 3.07 11.08 0.84
CA TRP A 122 3.88 11.87 -0.08
C TRP A 122 3.20 12.04 -1.44
N ILE A 123 2.64 10.96 -2.00
CA ILE A 123 1.89 11.00 -3.26
C ILE A 123 0.65 11.89 -3.11
N ALA A 124 -0.13 11.72 -2.04
CA ALA A 124 -1.33 12.53 -1.81
C ALA A 124 -1.02 14.03 -1.73
N SER A 125 0.06 14.41 -1.03
CA SER A 125 0.51 15.81 -0.93
C SER A 125 0.94 16.37 -2.29
N ARG A 126 1.70 15.60 -3.07
CA ARG A 126 2.13 16.01 -4.41
C ARG A 126 0.96 16.13 -5.38
N VAL A 127 0.03 15.18 -5.40
CA VAL A 127 -1.16 15.23 -6.26
C VAL A 127 -2.05 16.42 -5.91
N HIS A 128 -2.22 16.71 -4.61
CA HIS A 128 -2.96 17.90 -4.16
C HIS A 128 -2.32 19.21 -4.64
N GLY A 129 -0.98 19.30 -4.58
CA GLY A 129 -0.23 20.47 -5.09
C GLY A 129 -0.40 20.72 -6.60
N PHE A 130 -0.84 19.73 -7.37
CA PHE A 130 -1.09 19.82 -8.82
C PHE A 130 -2.59 19.76 -9.16
N GLN A 131 -3.50 20.01 -8.20
CA GLN A 131 -4.95 19.95 -8.40
C GLN A 131 -5.41 20.72 -9.66
N ALA A 132 -4.92 21.95 -9.87
CA ALA A 132 -5.30 22.77 -11.02
C ALA A 132 -4.94 22.13 -12.38
N SER A 133 -3.83 21.40 -12.47
CA SER A 133 -3.44 20.66 -13.68
C SER A 133 -4.33 19.45 -13.89
N PHE A 134 -4.74 18.76 -12.82
CA PHE A 134 -5.68 17.66 -12.94
C PHE A 134 -7.08 18.15 -13.35
N GLU A 135 -7.57 19.27 -12.81
CA GLU A 135 -8.85 19.89 -13.20
C GLU A 135 -8.91 20.27 -14.69
N PHE A 136 -7.76 20.63 -15.29
CA PHE A 136 -7.65 20.88 -16.72
C PHE A 136 -7.95 19.61 -17.56
N PHE A 137 -7.43 18.44 -17.13
CA PHE A 137 -7.70 17.16 -17.78
C PHE A 137 -9.04 16.52 -17.37
N ASP A 138 -9.60 16.90 -16.23
CA ASP A 138 -10.88 16.38 -15.68
C ASP A 138 -12.11 16.86 -16.45
N ARG A 139 -11.98 17.84 -17.36
CA ARG A 139 -13.06 18.30 -18.24
C ARG A 139 -13.67 17.17 -19.11
N GLY A 140 -12.98 16.03 -19.24
CA GLY A 140 -13.37 14.88 -20.06
C GLY A 140 -14.24 13.80 -19.38
N HIS A 141 -15.06 14.13 -18.37
CA HIS A 141 -16.00 13.21 -17.68
C HIS A 141 -15.42 12.13 -16.76
N ILE A 142 -14.09 11.90 -16.73
CA ILE A 142 -13.47 10.89 -15.86
C ILE A 142 -12.74 11.62 -14.73
N PRO A 143 -13.15 11.44 -13.45
CA PRO A 143 -12.62 12.21 -12.31
C PRO A 143 -11.26 11.68 -11.83
N TYR A 144 -10.22 11.91 -12.62
CA TYR A 144 -8.88 11.37 -12.41
C TYR A 144 -8.20 11.91 -11.16
N TYR A 145 -8.41 13.19 -10.84
CA TYR A 145 -7.91 13.78 -9.59
C TYR A 145 -8.41 12.99 -8.39
N ASN A 146 -9.72 12.74 -8.34
CA ASN A 146 -10.35 12.01 -7.23
C ASN A 146 -9.82 10.58 -7.15
N ILE A 147 -9.66 9.88 -8.27
CA ILE A 147 -9.19 8.49 -8.27
C ILE A 147 -7.76 8.39 -7.71
N VAL A 148 -6.84 9.23 -8.19
CA VAL A 148 -5.43 9.18 -7.77
C VAL A 148 -5.25 9.72 -6.34
N TYR A 149 -5.91 10.83 -6.00
CA TYR A 149 -5.83 11.44 -4.68
C TYR A 149 -6.45 10.54 -3.59
N TYR A 150 -7.71 10.10 -3.76
CA TYR A 150 -8.35 9.22 -2.79
C TYR A 150 -7.74 7.82 -2.79
N GLY A 151 -7.17 7.36 -3.91
CA GLY A 151 -6.36 6.14 -3.95
C GLY A 151 -5.12 6.24 -3.06
N ALA A 152 -4.38 7.35 -3.12
CA ALA A 152 -3.22 7.61 -2.27
C ALA A 152 -3.59 7.80 -0.78
N VAL A 153 -4.69 8.50 -0.50
CA VAL A 153 -5.24 8.63 0.87
C VAL A 153 -5.70 7.27 1.41
N GLY A 154 -6.32 6.44 0.57
CA GLY A 154 -6.64 5.04 0.87
C GLY A 154 -5.39 4.25 1.23
N LEU A 155 -4.35 4.32 0.42
CA LEU A 155 -3.06 3.67 0.68
C LEU A 155 -2.47 4.09 2.04
N ALA A 156 -2.48 5.39 2.35
CA ALA A 156 -1.98 5.92 3.60
C ALA A 156 -2.82 5.44 4.80
N SER A 157 -4.16 5.52 4.71
CA SER A 157 -5.05 5.05 5.79
C SER A 157 -4.92 3.55 6.04
N PHE A 158 -4.80 2.72 5.00
CA PHE A 158 -4.53 1.29 5.15
C PHE A 158 -3.15 1.03 5.76
N GLY A 159 -2.10 1.74 5.33
CA GLY A 159 -0.77 1.65 5.94
C GLY A 159 -0.81 1.94 7.44
N SER A 160 -1.53 2.98 7.87
CA SER A 160 -1.73 3.30 9.29
C SER A 160 -2.45 2.18 10.04
N LEU A 161 -3.53 1.64 9.47
CA LEU A 161 -4.29 0.55 10.07
C LEU A 161 -3.43 -0.72 10.25
N VAL A 162 -2.58 -1.05 9.28
CA VAL A 162 -1.66 -2.18 9.36
C VAL A 162 -0.58 -1.94 10.43
N VAL A 163 -0.06 -0.72 10.58
CA VAL A 163 0.87 -0.37 11.68
C VAL A 163 0.20 -0.59 13.03
N ILE A 164 -1.01 -0.06 13.24
CA ILE A 164 -1.75 -0.17 14.50
C ILE A 164 -2.07 -1.64 14.80
N ALA A 165 -2.62 -2.37 13.82
CA ALA A 165 -2.96 -3.78 13.97
C ALA A 165 -1.73 -4.63 14.26
N SER A 166 -0.60 -4.37 13.59
CA SER A 166 0.66 -5.10 13.83
C SER A 166 1.23 -4.80 15.20
N PHE A 167 1.19 -3.54 15.66
CA PHE A 167 1.63 -3.16 17.00
C PHE A 167 0.78 -3.86 18.08
N VAL A 168 -0.55 -3.82 17.97
CA VAL A 168 -1.45 -4.48 18.92
C VAL A 168 -1.27 -6.00 18.90
N CYS A 169 -1.16 -6.62 17.71
CA CYS A 169 -1.11 -8.08 17.59
C CYS A 169 0.25 -8.69 17.92
N PHE A 170 1.35 -7.97 17.70
CA PHE A 170 2.70 -8.52 17.88
C PHE A 170 3.40 -7.95 19.10
N VAL A 171 3.25 -6.65 19.41
CA VAL A 171 3.93 -6.03 20.56
C VAL A 171 3.13 -6.26 21.85
N VAL A 172 1.83 -5.94 21.86
CA VAL A 172 1.01 -6.07 23.08
C VAL A 172 0.75 -7.53 23.45
N CYS A 173 0.44 -8.39 22.47
CA CYS A 173 0.25 -9.82 22.74
C CYS A 173 1.54 -10.57 23.12
N ALA A 174 2.72 -10.07 22.74
CA ALA A 174 3.99 -10.64 23.20
C ALA A 174 4.34 -10.18 24.62
N LEU A 175 4.00 -8.95 24.99
CA LEU A 175 4.15 -8.43 26.36
C LEU A 175 3.21 -9.11 27.37
N CYS A 176 1.98 -9.46 26.96
CA CYS A 176 1.02 -10.17 27.83
C CYS A 176 1.24 -11.69 27.94
N GLY A 177 2.26 -12.23 27.26
CA GLY A 177 2.57 -13.66 27.25
C GLY A 177 3.80 -14.07 28.08
N HIS A 178 4.38 -13.12 28.84
CA HIS A 178 5.47 -13.35 29.78
C HIS A 178 5.00 -13.29 31.23
#